data_AF-A0A352XGL5-F1
#
_entry.id   AF-A0A352XGL5-F1
#
_cell.length_a   1.000
_cell.length_b   1.000
_cell.length_c   1.000
_cell.angle_alpha   90.00
_cell.angle_beta   90.00
_cell.angle_gamma   90.00
#
_symmetry.space_group_name_H-M   'P 1'
#
loop_
_entity.id
_entity.type
_entity.pdbx_description
1 polymer ?
#
loop_
_entity_poly.entity_id
_entity_poly.type
_entity_poly.pdbx_seq_one_letter_code
_entity_poly.pdbx_strand_id
1 'polypeptide(L)'
;MDRHADQASKEVERLCERAAYYYEKQQNTTQALANYIDALDAYAVFSKCEARSLKVKIPIDISLTPRETSIIYSRTLFDVANILLGIQACYTDSLTKAFLAEKVQLIFDKLPEYESYFDVQTIETYESLRKIVNRYKGQIESNREAIEELKKRSIKELDDQRLAKIRTALGEISSTEVCPLTLDSTGSCFIATAAYSTSTHPDLDTFRNFRDQKLLTNPVGKRLVSLYYQISPSIAQYMERQPTIKSFARQQLERLAQWMRNQSVKN
;
A
#
# COMPACT_ATOMS: atom_id res chain seq x y z
N MET A 1 -7.36 21.94 -8.97
CA MET A 1 -7.39 20.46 -8.92
C MET A 1 -7.70 19.93 -10.29
N ASP A 2 -7.00 18.86 -10.70
CA ASP A 2 -7.30 18.09 -11.91
C ASP A 2 -8.74 17.53 -11.84
N ARG A 3 -9.53 17.61 -12.92
CA ARG A 3 -10.92 17.10 -12.95
C ARG A 3 -10.96 15.60 -12.63
N HIS A 4 -9.91 14.86 -12.98
CA HIS A 4 -9.81 13.44 -12.68
C HIS A 4 -9.60 13.17 -11.18
N ALA A 5 -8.82 14.01 -10.48
CA ALA A 5 -8.62 13.90 -9.05
C ALA A 5 -9.91 14.23 -8.27
N ASP A 6 -10.62 15.29 -8.69
CA ASP A 6 -11.91 15.68 -8.08
C ASP A 6 -12.97 14.59 -8.25
N GLN A 7 -13.05 13.99 -9.44
CA GLN A 7 -13.97 12.88 -9.69
C GLN A 7 -13.61 11.64 -8.85
N ALA A 8 -12.33 11.30 -8.73
CA ALA A 8 -11.90 10.16 -7.92
C ALA A 8 -12.16 10.40 -6.41
N SER A 9 -11.92 11.61 -5.92
CA SER A 9 -12.22 11.99 -4.53
C SER A 9 -13.70 11.86 -4.21
N LYS A 10 -14.59 12.36 -5.08
CA LYS A 10 -16.05 12.24 -4.92
C LYS A 10 -16.51 10.80 -4.95
N GLU A 11 -15.85 9.96 -5.75
CA GLU A 11 -16.18 8.54 -5.80
C GLU A 11 -15.80 7.80 -4.51
N VAL A 12 -14.64 8.12 -3.92
CA VAL A 12 -14.25 7.62 -2.59
C VAL A 12 -15.31 8.01 -1.55
N GLU A 13 -15.66 9.29 -1.48
CA GLU A 13 -16.66 9.82 -0.53
C GLU A 13 -18.00 9.10 -0.68
N ARG A 14 -18.52 9.03 -1.92
CA ARG A 14 -19.77 8.35 -2.25
C ARG A 14 -19.78 6.88 -1.81
N LEU A 15 -18.68 6.16 -2.03
CA LEU A 15 -18.57 4.74 -1.66
C LEU A 15 -18.47 4.56 -0.14
N CYS A 16 -17.72 5.41 0.55
CA CYS A 16 -17.63 5.41 2.02
C CYS A 16 -18.98 5.71 2.68
N GLU A 17 -19.70 6.74 2.22
CA GLU A 17 -21.04 7.08 2.72
C GLU A 17 -22.03 5.92 2.50
N ARG A 18 -22.01 5.33 1.31
CA ARG A 18 -22.86 4.18 0.99
C ARG A 18 -22.50 2.98 1.86
N ALA A 19 -21.22 2.73 2.10
CA ALA A 19 -20.78 1.66 2.98
C ALA A 19 -21.29 1.85 4.41
N ALA A 20 -21.11 3.05 4.98
CA ALA A 20 -21.61 3.42 6.30
C ALA A 20 -23.14 3.28 6.40
N TYR A 21 -23.87 3.72 5.37
CA TYR A 21 -25.33 3.55 5.31
C TYR A 21 -25.74 2.08 5.40
N TYR A 22 -25.12 1.20 4.61
CA TYR A 22 -25.44 -0.23 4.68
C TYR A 22 -25.05 -0.87 6.00
N TYR A 23 -23.93 -0.44 6.59
CA TYR A 23 -23.45 -0.95 7.87
C TYR A 23 -24.39 -0.55 9.02
N GLU A 24 -24.68 0.75 9.14
CA GLU A 24 -25.37 1.31 10.31
C GLU A 24 -26.90 1.23 10.19
N LYS A 25 -27.45 1.52 9.01
CA LYS A 25 -28.91 1.65 8.82
C LYS A 25 -29.56 0.36 8.37
N GLN A 26 -28.88 -0.40 7.52
CA GLN A 26 -29.43 -1.64 6.94
C GLN A 26 -28.87 -2.91 7.59
N GLN A 27 -27.86 -2.80 8.46
CA GLN A 27 -27.15 -3.92 9.08
C GLN A 27 -26.66 -4.97 8.04
N ASN A 28 -26.41 -4.52 6.81
CA ASN A 28 -26.00 -5.36 5.70
C ASN A 28 -24.48 -5.28 5.53
N THR A 29 -23.78 -6.09 6.32
CA THR A 29 -22.31 -6.13 6.34
C THR A 29 -21.70 -6.58 5.03
N THR A 30 -22.38 -7.44 4.25
CA THR A 30 -21.92 -7.88 2.93
C THR A 30 -21.86 -6.71 1.95
N GLN A 31 -22.93 -5.92 1.88
CA GLN A 31 -22.98 -4.76 0.99
C GLN A 31 -22.08 -3.62 1.48
N ALA A 32 -21.99 -3.41 2.80
CA ALA A 32 -21.06 -2.46 3.39
C ALA A 32 -19.61 -2.82 3.05
N LEU A 33 -19.23 -4.09 3.22
CA LEU A 33 -17.90 -4.60 2.88
C LEU A 33 -17.55 -4.37 1.41
N ALA A 34 -18.48 -4.68 0.50
CA ALA A 34 -18.26 -4.45 -0.92
C ALA A 34 -17.99 -2.96 -1.22
N ASN A 35 -18.80 -2.04 -0.68
CA ASN A 35 -18.59 -0.61 -0.88
C ASN A 35 -17.28 -0.09 -0.24
N TYR A 36 -16.88 -0.58 0.94
CA TYR A 36 -15.60 -0.20 1.53
C TYR A 36 -14.39 -0.72 0.73
N ILE A 37 -14.47 -1.92 0.18
CA ILE A 37 -13.41 -2.46 -0.70
C ILE A 37 -13.33 -1.63 -1.99
N ASP A 38 -14.47 -1.32 -2.59
CA ASP A 38 -14.52 -0.46 -3.79
C ASP A 38 -14.03 0.97 -3.46
N ALA A 39 -14.29 1.48 -2.25
CA ALA A 39 -13.76 2.77 -1.79
C ALA A 39 -12.23 2.74 -1.69
N LEU A 40 -11.64 1.65 -1.20
CA LEU A 40 -10.18 1.49 -1.13
C LEU A 40 -9.56 1.46 -2.53
N ASP A 41 -10.21 0.79 -3.49
CA ASP A 41 -9.78 0.75 -4.89
C ASP A 41 -9.90 2.13 -5.56
N ALA A 42 -11.00 2.84 -5.34
CA ALA A 42 -11.17 4.23 -5.76
C ALA A 42 -10.10 5.15 -5.13
N TYR A 43 -9.72 4.89 -3.88
CA TYR A 43 -8.64 5.64 -3.20
C TYR A 43 -7.27 5.37 -3.83
N ALA A 44 -7.00 4.14 -4.28
CA ALA A 44 -5.79 3.83 -5.04
C ALA A 44 -5.72 4.63 -6.36
N VAL A 45 -6.86 4.84 -7.03
CA VAL A 45 -6.94 5.73 -8.20
C VAL A 45 -6.72 7.20 -7.81
N PHE A 46 -7.39 7.66 -6.75
CA PHE A 46 -7.28 9.03 -6.25
C PHE A 46 -5.84 9.39 -5.86
N SER A 47 -5.18 8.55 -5.08
CA SER A 47 -3.78 8.75 -4.65
C SER A 47 -2.81 8.84 -5.84
N LYS A 48 -3.03 8.07 -6.91
CA LYS A 48 -2.26 8.22 -8.17
C LYS A 48 -2.51 9.57 -8.84
N CYS A 49 -3.75 10.07 -8.84
CA CYS A 49 -4.10 11.39 -9.39
C CYS A 49 -3.50 12.54 -8.57
N GLU A 50 -3.53 12.46 -7.23
CA GLU A 50 -2.84 13.43 -6.36
C GLU A 50 -1.34 13.41 -6.61
N ALA A 51 -0.73 12.23 -6.63
CA ALA A 51 0.70 12.08 -6.87
C ALA A 51 1.13 12.64 -8.25
N ARG A 52 0.32 12.47 -9.29
CA ARG A 52 0.56 13.10 -10.60
C ARG A 52 0.48 14.62 -10.54
N SER A 53 -0.46 15.17 -9.77
CA SER A 53 -0.59 16.62 -9.59
C SER A 53 0.66 17.22 -8.94
N LEU A 54 1.33 16.48 -8.05
CA LEU A 54 2.63 16.87 -7.48
C LEU A 54 3.79 16.85 -8.49
N LYS A 55 3.64 16.14 -9.62
CA LYS A 55 4.68 15.99 -10.66
C LYS A 55 4.55 17.00 -11.82
N VAL A 56 3.50 17.81 -11.87
CA VAL A 56 3.29 18.75 -12.99
C VAL A 56 4.40 19.81 -12.99
N LYS A 57 5.31 19.71 -13.96
CA LYS A 57 6.41 20.68 -14.19
C LYS A 57 5.86 21.98 -14.77
N ILE A 58 5.52 22.91 -13.89
CA ILE A 58 5.45 24.33 -14.23
C ILE A 58 6.89 24.88 -14.16
N PRO A 59 7.35 25.84 -14.99
CA PRO A 59 8.70 26.42 -14.92
C PRO A 59 9.01 27.19 -13.60
N ILE A 60 8.13 27.11 -12.61
CA ILE A 60 8.30 27.63 -11.26
C ILE A 60 8.57 26.42 -10.38
N ASP A 61 9.66 26.44 -9.59
CA ASP A 61 9.95 25.40 -8.60
C ASP A 61 8.92 25.48 -7.47
N ILE A 62 7.84 24.71 -7.59
CA ILE A 62 6.84 24.50 -6.54
C ILE A 62 7.14 23.16 -5.85
N SER A 63 8.40 22.92 -5.48
CA SER A 63 8.70 21.85 -4.54
C SER A 63 7.86 22.08 -3.29
N LEU A 64 6.98 21.11 -2.98
CA LEU A 64 6.14 21.19 -1.79
C LEU A 64 7.01 21.47 -0.56
N THR A 65 6.53 22.36 0.29
CA THR A 65 7.17 22.58 1.58
C THR A 65 7.09 21.30 2.42
N PRO A 66 8.01 21.10 3.39
CA PRO A 66 7.91 20.00 4.35
C PRO A 66 6.55 19.95 5.05
N ARG A 67 5.94 21.12 5.29
CA ARG A 67 4.61 21.27 5.87
C ARG A 67 3.52 20.72 4.96
N GLU A 68 3.46 21.15 3.69
CA GLU A 68 2.44 20.69 2.74
C GLU A 68 2.56 19.19 2.50
N THR A 69 3.79 18.67 2.41
CA THR A 69 4.05 17.24 2.27
C THR A 69 3.55 16.46 3.48
N SER A 70 3.80 16.96 4.69
CA SER A 70 3.35 16.33 5.94
C SER A 70 1.82 16.30 6.05
N ILE A 71 1.14 17.36 5.61
CA ILE A 71 -0.33 17.42 5.58
C ILE A 71 -0.91 16.37 4.62
N ILE A 72 -0.32 16.24 3.43
CA ILE A 72 -0.72 15.23 2.44
C ILE A 72 -0.53 13.83 3.03
N TYR A 73 0.65 13.56 3.61
CA TYR A 73 0.98 12.27 4.22
C TYR A 73 0.02 11.92 5.35
N SER A 74 -0.23 12.82 6.29
CA SER A 74 -1.16 12.55 7.39
C SER A 74 -2.58 12.31 6.88
N ARG A 75 -3.04 13.08 5.88
CA ARG A 75 -4.37 12.89 5.29
C ARG A 75 -4.48 11.52 4.64
N THR A 76 -3.51 11.14 3.81
CA THR A 76 -3.46 9.83 3.17
C THR A 76 -3.51 8.70 4.19
N LEU A 77 -2.76 8.83 5.29
CA LEU A 77 -2.78 7.87 6.38
C LEU A 77 -4.15 7.77 7.07
N PHE A 78 -4.79 8.90 7.39
CA PHE A 78 -6.12 8.89 8.01
C PHE A 78 -7.19 8.30 7.10
N ASP A 79 -7.24 8.69 5.83
CA ASP A 79 -8.23 8.19 4.88
C ASP A 79 -8.14 6.67 4.73
N VAL A 80 -6.92 6.15 4.53
CA VAL A 80 -6.70 4.71 4.38
C VAL A 80 -7.02 3.98 5.68
N ALA A 81 -6.63 4.51 6.84
CA ALA A 81 -6.98 3.91 8.12
C ALA A 81 -8.50 3.84 8.34
N ASN A 82 -9.23 4.89 7.99
CA ASN A 82 -10.70 4.93 8.11
C ASN A 82 -11.36 3.89 7.21
N ILE A 83 -10.95 3.78 5.95
CA ILE A 83 -11.46 2.75 5.04
C ILE A 83 -11.16 1.35 5.58
N LEU A 84 -9.91 1.10 6.03
CA LEU A 84 -9.52 -0.20 6.57
C LEU A 84 -10.27 -0.59 7.85
N LEU A 85 -10.57 0.38 8.73
CA LEU A 85 -11.41 0.16 9.91
C LEU A 85 -12.84 -0.24 9.50
N GLY A 86 -13.41 0.40 8.47
CA GLY A 86 -14.70 0.04 7.90
C GLY A 86 -14.72 -1.38 7.32
N ILE A 87 -13.70 -1.75 6.53
CA ILE A 87 -13.54 -3.12 6.01
C ILE A 87 -13.43 -4.12 7.16
N GLN A 88 -12.59 -3.84 8.15
CA GLN A 88 -12.35 -4.72 9.30
C GLN A 88 -13.64 -4.94 10.12
N ALA A 89 -14.47 -3.91 10.26
CA ALA A 89 -15.76 -3.99 10.96
C ALA A 89 -16.78 -4.89 10.24
N CYS A 90 -16.63 -5.09 8.93
CA CYS A 90 -17.51 -5.93 8.12
C CYS A 90 -16.96 -7.34 7.87
N TYR A 91 -15.67 -7.58 8.14
CA TYR A 91 -15.04 -8.90 7.96
C TYR A 91 -15.31 -9.82 9.17
N THR A 92 -15.54 -11.10 8.89
CA THR A 92 -15.77 -12.12 9.93
C THR A 92 -14.56 -13.02 10.19
N ASP A 93 -13.72 -13.26 9.18
CA ASP A 93 -12.51 -14.06 9.29
C ASP A 93 -11.48 -13.44 10.25
N SER A 94 -11.02 -14.22 11.22
CA SER A 94 -10.14 -13.76 12.30
C SER A 94 -8.75 -13.33 11.79
N LEU A 95 -8.19 -14.09 10.83
CA LEU A 95 -6.88 -13.82 10.28
C LEU A 95 -6.89 -12.55 9.45
N THR A 96 -7.89 -12.37 8.58
CA THR A 96 -8.03 -11.17 7.76
C THR A 96 -8.28 -9.94 8.61
N LYS A 97 -9.09 -10.03 9.67
CA LYS A 97 -9.24 -8.93 10.64
C LYS A 97 -7.92 -8.57 11.30
N ALA A 98 -7.13 -9.57 11.72
CA ALA A 98 -5.83 -9.34 12.33
C ALA A 98 -4.83 -8.71 11.34
N PHE A 99 -4.84 -9.14 10.08
CA PHE A 99 -4.07 -8.53 9.00
C PHE A 99 -4.46 -7.07 8.78
N LEU A 100 -5.75 -6.75 8.68
CA LEU A 100 -6.23 -5.37 8.53
C LEU A 100 -5.88 -4.52 9.75
N ALA A 101 -6.01 -5.07 10.95
CA ALA A 101 -5.61 -4.40 12.18
C ALA A 101 -4.10 -4.11 12.21
N GLU A 102 -3.26 -5.01 11.71
CA GLU A 102 -1.81 -4.79 11.56
C GLU A 102 -1.51 -3.61 10.63
N LYS A 103 -2.27 -3.46 9.53
CA LYS A 103 -2.13 -2.31 8.63
C LYS A 103 -2.53 -0.99 9.29
N VAL A 104 -3.63 -1.00 10.02
CA VAL A 104 -4.06 0.18 10.78
C VAL A 104 -3.04 0.51 11.87
N GLN A 105 -2.50 -0.49 12.59
CA GLN A 105 -1.46 -0.26 13.60
C GLN A 105 -0.21 0.37 12.98
N LEU A 106 0.25 -0.13 11.83
CA LEU A 106 1.39 0.44 11.10
C LEU A 106 1.17 1.92 10.75
N ILE A 107 -0.05 2.29 10.34
CA ILE A 107 -0.43 3.69 10.10
C ILE A 107 -0.36 4.51 11.39
N PHE A 108 -0.95 4.01 12.48
CA PHE A 108 -0.98 4.72 13.76
C PHE A 108 0.37 4.83 14.45
N ASP A 109 1.32 3.95 14.13
CA ASP A 109 2.71 4.05 14.57
C ASP A 109 3.47 5.13 13.78
N LYS A 110 3.02 5.48 12.56
CA LYS A 110 3.63 6.52 11.71
C LYS A 110 3.04 7.91 11.94
N LEU A 111 1.75 8.01 12.22
CA LEU A 111 1.03 9.29 12.43
C LEU A 111 1.69 10.27 13.43
N PRO A 112 2.34 9.83 14.53
CA PRO A 112 3.02 10.74 15.46
C PRO A 112 4.07 11.64 14.81
N GLU A 113 4.69 11.23 13.69
CA GLU A 113 5.66 12.06 12.97
C GLU A 113 5.04 13.33 12.36
N TYR A 114 3.70 13.37 12.24
CA TYR A 114 2.96 14.48 11.62
C TYR A 114 2.09 15.25 12.63
N GLU A 115 2.13 14.88 13.91
CA GLU A 115 1.22 15.43 14.95
C GLU A 115 1.28 16.95 15.07
N SER A 116 2.46 17.56 14.84
CA SER A 116 2.64 19.02 14.85
C SER A 116 1.83 19.78 13.79
N TYR A 117 1.26 19.08 12.80
CA TYR A 117 0.48 19.66 11.71
C TYR A 117 -1.03 19.44 11.87
N PHE A 118 -1.46 18.75 12.93
CA PHE A 118 -2.87 18.49 13.18
C PHE A 118 -3.53 19.73 13.77
N ASP A 119 -4.72 20.04 13.28
CA ASP A 119 -5.61 20.98 13.98
C ASP A 119 -6.27 20.30 15.19
N VAL A 120 -6.95 21.10 16.02
CA VAL A 120 -7.58 20.62 17.27
C VAL A 120 -8.54 19.46 17.01
N GLN A 121 -9.36 19.56 15.95
CA GLN A 121 -10.33 18.53 15.58
C GLN A 121 -9.66 17.22 15.14
N THR A 122 -8.55 17.33 14.40
CA THR A 122 -7.75 16.19 13.96
C THR A 122 -7.10 15.49 15.16
N ILE A 123 -6.60 16.24 16.15
CA ILE A 123 -6.01 15.67 17.38
C ILE A 123 -7.06 14.87 18.17
N GLU A 124 -8.26 15.43 18.35
CA GLU A 124 -9.36 14.73 19.05
C GLU A 124 -9.77 13.42 18.34
N THR A 125 -9.83 13.47 17.01
CA THR A 125 -10.13 12.30 16.16
C THR A 125 -9.02 11.26 16.27
N TYR A 126 -7.76 11.69 16.15
CA TYR A 126 -6.58 10.85 16.27
C TYR A 126 -6.54 10.10 17.59
N GLU A 127 -6.69 10.81 18.72
CA GLU A 127 -6.64 10.21 20.05
C GLU A 127 -7.82 9.25 20.30
N SER A 128 -8.99 9.57 19.76
CA SER A 128 -10.15 8.68 19.82
C SER A 128 -9.92 7.38 19.06
N LEU A 129 -9.42 7.47 17.83
CA LEU A 129 -9.11 6.29 17.02
C LEU A 129 -7.93 5.49 17.59
N ARG A 130 -6.90 6.15 18.11
CA ARG A 130 -5.73 5.51 18.71
C ARG A 130 -6.12 4.58 19.85
N LYS A 131 -7.10 4.96 20.67
CA LYS A 131 -7.67 4.08 21.72
C LYS A 131 -8.33 2.84 21.13
N ILE A 132 -9.06 2.98 20.02
CA ILE A 132 -9.67 1.86 19.32
C ILE A 132 -8.60 0.92 18.79
N VAL A 133 -7.60 1.45 18.09
CA VAL A 133 -6.52 0.69 17.45
C VAL A 133 -5.66 -0.05 18.48
N ASN A 134 -5.37 0.55 19.62
CA ASN A 134 -4.62 -0.09 20.70
C ASN A 134 -5.28 -1.38 21.22
N ARG A 135 -6.61 -1.53 21.10
CA ARG A 135 -7.32 -2.76 21.50
C ARG A 135 -6.99 -3.94 20.58
N TYR A 136 -6.54 -3.70 19.36
CA TYR A 136 -6.21 -4.76 18.42
C TYR A 136 -4.81 -5.35 18.63
N LYS A 137 -3.94 -4.74 19.44
CA LYS A 137 -2.57 -5.22 19.68
C LYS A 137 -2.50 -6.69 20.10
N GLY A 138 -3.39 -7.12 20.99
CA GLY A 138 -3.46 -8.52 21.42
C GLY A 138 -3.82 -9.47 20.27
N GLN A 139 -4.79 -9.09 19.43
CA GLN A 139 -5.19 -9.88 18.26
C GLN A 139 -4.10 -9.93 17.19
N ILE A 140 -3.37 -8.82 16.97
CA ILE A 140 -2.25 -8.77 16.02
C ILE A 140 -1.14 -9.72 16.50
N GLU A 141 -0.76 -9.65 17.78
CA GLU A 141 0.31 -10.48 18.32
C GLU A 141 -0.06 -11.97 18.28
N SER A 142 -1.30 -12.32 18.61
CA SER A 142 -1.75 -13.72 18.57
C SER A 142 -1.78 -14.32 17.16
N ASN A 143 -1.81 -13.49 16.11
CA ASN A 143 -1.86 -13.92 14.71
C ASN A 143 -0.57 -13.60 13.95
N ARG A 144 0.48 -13.14 14.63
CA ARG A 144 1.69 -12.57 13.99
C ARG A 144 2.31 -13.48 12.94
N GLU A 145 2.52 -14.76 13.27
CA GLU A 145 3.11 -15.73 12.34
C GLU A 145 2.21 -15.98 11.13
N ALA A 146 0.90 -16.16 11.35
CA ALA A 146 -0.07 -16.37 10.28
C ALA A 146 -0.19 -15.14 9.36
N ILE A 147 -0.11 -13.93 9.92
CA ILE A 147 -0.05 -12.68 9.17
C ILE A 147 1.21 -12.64 8.29
N GLU A 148 2.36 -13.01 8.83
CA GLU A 148 3.61 -13.05 8.06
C GLU A 148 3.57 -14.09 6.92
N GLU A 149 2.98 -15.26 7.16
CA GLU A 149 2.77 -16.25 6.09
C GLU A 149 1.79 -15.73 5.03
N LEU A 150 0.71 -15.07 5.43
CA LEU A 150 -0.26 -14.48 4.51
C LEU A 150 0.38 -13.41 3.61
N LYS A 151 1.23 -12.53 4.17
CA LYS A 151 1.95 -11.49 3.43
C LYS A 151 2.86 -12.08 2.33
N LYS A 152 3.44 -13.27 2.56
CA LYS A 152 4.32 -13.95 1.59
C LYS A 152 3.57 -14.51 0.39
N ARG A 153 2.31 -14.92 0.56
CA ARG A 153 1.50 -15.46 -0.54
C ARG A 153 1.32 -14.45 -1.64
N SER A 154 1.48 -14.90 -2.89
CA SER A 154 1.16 -14.09 -4.06
C SER A 154 -0.33 -13.78 -4.09
N ILE A 155 -0.72 -12.62 -4.62
CA ILE A 155 -2.14 -12.24 -4.75
C ILE A 155 -2.92 -13.27 -5.59
N LYS A 156 -2.25 -13.90 -6.58
CA LYS A 156 -2.84 -14.94 -7.44
C LYS A 156 -3.15 -16.25 -6.70
N GLU A 157 -2.54 -16.47 -5.54
CA GLU A 157 -2.67 -17.68 -4.72
C GLU A 157 -3.70 -17.51 -3.59
N LEU A 158 -4.37 -16.36 -3.52
CA LEU A 158 -5.38 -16.10 -2.51
C LEU A 158 -6.74 -16.61 -2.97
N ASP A 159 -7.33 -17.51 -2.18
CA ASP A 159 -8.68 -18.01 -2.41
C ASP A 159 -9.74 -16.92 -2.22
N ASP A 160 -9.46 -15.97 -1.31
CA ASP A 160 -10.35 -14.86 -1.01
C ASP A 160 -10.12 -13.68 -1.97
N GLN A 161 -11.02 -13.55 -2.95
CA GLN A 161 -11.00 -12.45 -3.92
C GLN A 161 -11.13 -11.07 -3.27
N ARG A 162 -11.79 -10.95 -2.12
CA ARG A 162 -11.93 -9.67 -1.40
C ARG A 162 -10.59 -9.26 -0.82
N LEU A 163 -9.91 -10.19 -0.16
CA LEU A 163 -8.56 -9.96 0.34
C LEU A 163 -7.58 -9.65 -0.79
N ALA A 164 -7.68 -10.37 -1.92
CA ALA A 164 -6.87 -10.07 -3.10
C ALA A 164 -7.04 -8.63 -3.60
N LYS A 165 -8.29 -8.13 -3.66
CA LYS A 165 -8.59 -6.73 -4.01
C LYS A 165 -8.00 -5.75 -2.99
N ILE A 166 -8.18 -6.00 -1.70
CA ILE A 166 -7.65 -5.16 -0.62
C ILE A 166 -6.12 -5.05 -0.73
N ARG A 167 -5.42 -6.18 -0.83
CA ARG A 167 -3.96 -6.21 -0.94
C ARG A 167 -3.46 -5.52 -2.20
N THR A 168 -4.19 -5.67 -3.32
CA THR A 168 -3.88 -4.96 -4.56
C THR A 168 -3.96 -3.44 -4.35
N ALA A 169 -5.09 -2.93 -3.86
CA ALA A 169 -5.30 -1.50 -3.63
C ALA A 169 -4.26 -0.92 -2.64
N LEU A 170 -3.97 -1.63 -1.55
CA LEU A 170 -2.92 -1.22 -0.60
C LEU A 170 -1.53 -1.15 -1.25
N GLY A 171 -1.20 -2.10 -2.12
CA GLY A 171 0.05 -2.08 -2.88
C GLY A 171 0.14 -0.91 -3.85
N GLU A 172 -0.97 -0.59 -4.52
CA GLU A 172 -1.04 0.56 -5.41
C GLU A 172 -0.87 1.87 -4.64
N ILE A 173 -1.57 2.05 -3.52
CA ILE A 173 -1.42 3.22 -2.63
C ILE A 173 0.03 3.34 -2.13
N SER A 174 0.62 2.22 -1.69
CA SER A 174 2.02 2.15 -1.22
C SER A 174 3.04 2.58 -2.27
N SER A 175 2.69 2.51 -3.56
CA SER A 175 3.57 2.89 -4.66
C SER A 175 3.48 4.38 -5.04
N THR A 176 2.55 5.12 -4.46
CA THR A 176 2.34 6.55 -4.76
C THR A 176 3.22 7.45 -3.90
N GLU A 177 3.60 8.61 -4.43
CA GLU A 177 4.40 9.60 -3.68
C GLU A 177 3.69 10.22 -2.47
N VAL A 178 2.37 10.08 -2.39
CA VAL A 178 1.55 10.64 -1.30
C VAL A 178 1.44 9.71 -0.10
N CYS A 179 1.81 8.43 -0.24
CA CYS A 179 1.83 7.48 0.86
C CYS A 179 3.25 7.32 1.43
N PRO A 180 3.52 7.69 2.69
CA PRO A 180 4.84 7.53 3.30
C PRO A 180 5.12 6.11 3.81
N LEU A 181 4.23 5.15 3.56
CA LEU A 181 4.29 3.79 4.09
C LEU A 181 4.15 2.73 2.99
N THR A 182 4.79 1.59 3.21
CA THR A 182 4.48 0.34 2.49
C THR A 182 3.43 -0.44 3.27
N LEU A 183 2.17 -0.26 2.90
CA LEU A 183 1.02 -0.92 3.54
C LEU A 183 0.90 -2.38 3.09
N ASP A 184 1.11 -2.67 1.82
CA ASP A 184 1.29 -4.03 1.33
C ASP A 184 2.40 -4.07 0.28
N SER A 185 3.28 -5.04 0.41
CA SER A 185 4.21 -5.41 -0.64
C SER A 185 3.56 -6.53 -1.43
N THR A 186 2.89 -6.20 -2.54
CA THR A 186 2.12 -7.13 -3.40
C THR A 186 2.98 -8.16 -4.14
N GLY A 187 4.14 -8.50 -3.59
CA GLY A 187 5.23 -9.15 -4.30
C GLY A 187 5.73 -8.34 -5.50
N SER A 188 5.43 -7.05 -5.56
CA SER A 188 5.95 -6.14 -6.57
C SER A 188 7.45 -5.96 -6.34
N CYS A 189 8.22 -6.02 -7.42
CA CYS A 189 9.59 -5.57 -7.39
C CYS A 189 9.59 -4.08 -7.75
N PHE A 190 9.47 -3.19 -6.77
CA PHE A 190 9.33 -1.73 -6.97
C PHE A 190 10.32 -1.15 -7.99
N ILE A 191 11.62 -1.46 -7.86
CA ILE A 191 12.65 -1.02 -8.80
C ILE A 191 12.41 -1.56 -10.21
N ALA A 192 11.99 -2.83 -10.34
CA ALA A 192 11.75 -3.45 -11.64
C ALA A 192 10.45 -2.95 -12.29
N THR A 193 9.40 -2.72 -11.51
CA THR A 193 8.17 -2.09 -11.99
C THR A 193 8.44 -0.68 -12.50
N ALA A 194 9.24 0.11 -11.78
CA ALA A 194 9.66 1.44 -12.25
C ALA A 194 10.53 1.37 -13.52
N ALA A 195 11.46 0.41 -13.59
CA ALA A 195 12.34 0.21 -14.75
C ALA A 195 11.56 -0.20 -16.02
N TYR A 196 10.68 -1.19 -15.91
CA TYR A 196 9.90 -1.71 -17.03
C TYR A 196 8.67 -0.85 -17.36
N SER A 197 8.24 0.03 -16.45
CA SER A 197 6.98 0.79 -16.55
C SER A 197 5.74 -0.10 -16.60
N THR A 198 5.84 -1.32 -16.08
CA THR A 198 4.73 -2.27 -16.03
C THR A 198 4.91 -3.22 -14.84
N SER A 199 3.79 -3.62 -14.24
CA SER A 199 3.72 -4.58 -13.13
C SER A 199 3.60 -6.04 -13.61
N THR A 200 3.58 -6.28 -14.92
CA THR A 200 3.33 -7.60 -15.55
C THR A 200 4.48 -8.11 -16.42
N HIS A 201 5.68 -7.51 -16.33
CA HIS A 201 6.84 -7.97 -17.09
C HIS A 201 7.25 -9.41 -16.70
N PRO A 202 7.59 -10.31 -17.66
CA PRO A 202 8.00 -11.70 -17.35
C PRO A 202 9.21 -11.84 -16.42
N ASP A 203 10.11 -10.84 -16.42
CA ASP A 203 11.24 -10.81 -15.48
C ASP A 203 10.78 -10.67 -14.02
N LEU A 204 9.63 -10.05 -13.76
CA LEU A 204 9.08 -9.92 -12.41
C LEU A 204 8.74 -11.29 -11.81
N ASP A 205 8.17 -12.19 -12.61
CA ASP A 205 7.87 -13.55 -12.15
C ASP A 205 9.17 -14.34 -11.90
N THR A 206 10.22 -14.08 -12.66
CA THR A 206 11.56 -14.64 -12.41
C THR A 206 12.11 -14.17 -11.05
N PHE A 207 12.03 -12.86 -10.77
CA PHE A 207 12.48 -12.31 -9.49
C PHE A 207 11.66 -12.80 -8.30
N ARG A 208 10.33 -12.90 -8.46
CA ARG A 208 9.42 -13.46 -7.44
C ARG A 208 9.78 -14.91 -7.13
N ASN A 209 9.92 -15.75 -8.15
CA ASN A 209 10.29 -17.15 -7.97
C ASN A 209 11.66 -17.30 -7.28
N PHE A 210 12.65 -16.49 -7.69
CA PHE A 210 13.97 -16.51 -7.04
C PHE A 210 13.90 -16.07 -5.58
N ARG A 211 13.15 -15.00 -5.29
CA ARG A 211 12.89 -14.53 -3.93
C ARG A 211 12.26 -15.65 -3.09
N ASP A 212 11.23 -16.29 -3.60
CA ASP A 212 10.43 -17.25 -2.84
C ASP A 212 11.20 -18.56 -2.61
N GLN A 213 11.90 -19.05 -3.63
CA GLN A 213 12.60 -20.35 -3.58
C GLN A 213 14.02 -20.27 -2.98
N LYS A 214 14.70 -19.11 -3.05
CA LYS A 214 16.11 -18.98 -2.62
C LYS A 214 16.32 -17.97 -1.48
N LEU A 215 15.61 -16.84 -1.47
CA LEU A 215 15.83 -15.80 -0.45
C LEU A 215 14.97 -16.02 0.80
N LEU A 216 13.69 -16.37 0.65
CA LEU A 216 12.79 -16.54 1.79
C LEU A 216 13.02 -17.86 2.55
N THR A 217 13.84 -18.76 2.03
CA THR A 217 14.18 -20.04 2.69
C THR A 217 15.21 -19.90 3.81
N ASN A 218 15.89 -18.75 3.94
CA ASN A 218 16.90 -18.54 4.99
C ASN A 218 16.82 -17.15 5.64
N PRO A 219 17.28 -16.98 6.90
CA PRO A 219 17.17 -15.71 7.63
C PRO A 219 17.88 -14.53 6.97
N VAL A 220 18.99 -14.77 6.28
CA VAL A 220 19.76 -13.72 5.60
C VAL A 220 19.00 -13.18 4.40
N GLY A 221 18.47 -14.06 3.56
CA GLY A 221 17.64 -13.68 2.42
C GLY A 221 16.35 -12.97 2.84
N LYS A 222 15.71 -13.38 3.94
CA LYS A 222 14.56 -12.64 4.52
C LYS A 222 14.91 -11.19 4.87
N ARG A 223 16.07 -10.95 5.50
CA ARG A 223 16.54 -9.59 5.83
C ARG A 223 16.83 -8.77 4.57
N LEU A 224 17.45 -9.37 3.56
CA LEU A 224 17.71 -8.70 2.28
C LEU A 224 16.41 -8.28 1.58
N VAL A 225 15.42 -9.15 1.56
CA VAL A 225 14.09 -8.86 0.99
C VAL A 225 13.39 -7.75 1.77
N SER A 226 13.46 -7.78 3.11
CA SER A 226 12.90 -6.72 3.95
C SER A 226 13.56 -5.36 3.68
N LEU A 227 14.89 -5.32 3.62
CA LEU A 227 15.65 -4.11 3.30
C LEU A 227 15.30 -3.58 1.89
N TYR A 228 15.19 -4.49 0.92
CA TYR A 228 14.71 -4.15 -0.41
C TYR A 228 13.35 -3.47 -0.34
N TYR A 229 12.37 -4.05 0.35
CA TYR A 229 11.04 -3.45 0.45
C TYR A 229 11.02 -2.12 1.21
N GLN A 230 11.93 -1.90 2.15
CA GLN A 230 12.04 -0.63 2.86
C GLN A 230 12.60 0.50 1.98
N ILE A 231 13.60 0.21 1.13
CA ILE A 231 14.36 1.24 0.40
C ILE A 231 13.89 1.37 -1.06
N SER A 232 13.45 0.27 -1.66
CA SER A 232 13.08 0.22 -3.08
C SER A 232 11.97 1.19 -3.51
N PRO A 233 10.97 1.57 -2.68
CA PRO A 233 9.99 2.58 -3.07
C PRO A 233 10.63 3.94 -3.36
N SER A 234 11.51 4.43 -2.49
CA SER A 234 12.20 5.72 -2.67
C SER A 234 13.16 5.69 -3.87
N ILE A 235 13.84 4.57 -4.11
CA ILE A 235 14.71 4.40 -5.28
C ILE A 235 13.88 4.38 -6.57
N ALA A 236 12.77 3.63 -6.58
CA ALA A 236 11.84 3.57 -7.71
C ALA A 236 11.30 4.96 -8.07
N GLN A 237 10.96 5.75 -7.05
CA GLN A 237 10.52 7.15 -7.20
C GLN A 237 11.60 8.03 -7.85
N TYR A 238 12.86 7.89 -7.43
CA TYR A 238 13.97 8.64 -8.03
C TYR A 238 14.22 8.24 -9.50
N MET A 239 14.10 6.96 -9.80
CA MET A 239 14.26 6.42 -11.16
C MET A 239 13.23 6.96 -12.15
N GLU A 240 11.99 7.21 -11.73
CA GLU A 240 10.98 7.78 -12.63
C GLU A 240 11.35 9.18 -13.13
N ARG A 241 12.12 9.93 -12.34
CA ARG A 241 12.54 11.30 -12.67
C ARG A 241 13.80 11.34 -13.56
N GLN A 242 14.51 10.23 -13.68
CA GLN A 242 15.82 10.16 -14.34
C GLN A 242 15.84 9.05 -15.42
N PRO A 243 15.54 9.39 -16.69
CA PRO A 243 15.45 8.41 -17.79
C PRO A 243 16.72 7.57 -17.99
N THR A 244 17.89 8.16 -17.74
CA THR A 244 19.20 7.48 -17.81
C THR A 244 19.33 6.38 -16.76
N ILE A 245 18.95 6.66 -15.51
CA ILE A 245 18.99 5.69 -14.41
C ILE A 245 17.96 4.59 -14.65
N LYS A 246 16.77 4.94 -15.15
CA LYS A 246 15.74 3.98 -15.54
C LYS A 246 16.23 3.01 -16.61
N SER A 247 16.86 3.51 -17.67
CA SER A 247 17.42 2.69 -18.75
C SER A 247 18.55 1.78 -18.24
N PHE A 248 19.44 2.31 -17.40
CA PHE A 248 20.50 1.53 -16.78
C PHE A 248 19.95 0.41 -15.89
N ALA A 249 19.01 0.74 -14.98
CA ALA A 249 18.37 -0.23 -14.11
C ALA A 249 17.66 -1.33 -14.91
N ARG A 250 16.95 -0.96 -15.97
CA ARG A 250 16.32 -1.93 -16.88
C ARG A 250 17.33 -2.92 -17.45
N GLN A 251 18.45 -2.44 -17.99
CA GLN A 251 19.48 -3.31 -18.55
C GLN A 251 20.09 -4.25 -17.49
N GLN A 252 20.33 -3.73 -16.28
CA GLN A 252 20.87 -4.52 -15.18
C GLN A 252 19.88 -5.59 -14.70
N LEU A 253 18.58 -5.27 -14.65
CA LEU A 253 17.53 -6.22 -14.32
C LEU A 253 17.37 -7.30 -15.39
N GLU A 254 17.40 -6.95 -16.68
CA GLU A 254 17.33 -7.93 -17.78
C GLU A 254 18.50 -8.94 -17.69
N ARG A 255 19.72 -8.44 -17.45
CA ARG A 255 20.91 -9.30 -17.23
C ARG A 255 20.75 -10.20 -16.00
N LEU A 256 20.26 -9.64 -14.90
CA LEU A 256 20.05 -10.37 -13.67
C LEU A 256 18.97 -11.45 -13.84
N ALA A 257 17.86 -11.14 -14.50
CA ALA A 257 16.78 -12.09 -14.78
C ALA A 257 17.28 -13.24 -15.66
N GLN A 258 18.07 -12.94 -16.69
CA GLN A 258 18.68 -13.96 -17.54
C GLN A 258 19.63 -14.88 -16.76
N TRP A 259 20.48 -14.30 -15.90
CA TRP A 259 21.35 -15.09 -15.02
C TRP A 259 20.55 -15.97 -14.04
N MET A 260 19.48 -15.44 -13.43
CA MET A 260 18.62 -16.20 -12.51
C MET A 260 17.92 -17.36 -13.20
N ARG A 261 17.38 -17.15 -14.42
CA ARG A 261 16.77 -18.22 -15.23
C ARG A 261 17.76 -19.34 -15.49
N ASN A 262 19.00 -19.01 -15.83
CA ASN A 262 20.05 -19.99 -16.08
C ASN A 262 20.45 -20.78 -14.83
N GLN A 263 20.28 -20.22 -13.62
CA GLN A 263 20.49 -20.94 -12.37
C GLN A 263 19.32 -21.86 -12.00
N SER A 264 18.08 -21.47 -12.31
CA SER A 264 16.90 -22.30 -12.08
C SER A 264 16.80 -23.52 -13.00
N VAL A 265 17.47 -23.52 -14.16
CA VAL A 265 17.53 -24.68 -15.08
C VAL A 265 18.59 -25.73 -14.65
N LYS A 266 19.49 -25.37 -13.71
CA LYS A 266 20.61 -26.21 -13.26
C LYS A 266 20.39 -26.95 -11.94
N ASN A 267 19.23 -26.80 -11.30
CA ASN A 267 18.83 -27.58 -10.12
C ASN A 267 17.62 -28.44 -10.48
#